data_AF-A0A1I6CPV5-F1
#
_entry.id   AF-A0A1I6CPV5-F1
#
_cell.length_a   1.000
_cell.length_b   1.000
_cell.length_c   1.000
_cell.angle_alpha   90.00
_cell.angle_beta   90.00
_cell.angle_gamma   90.00
#
_symmetry.space_group_name_H-M   'P 1'
#
loop_
_entity.id
_entity.type
_entity.pdbx_description
1 polymer ?
#
loop_
_entity_poly.entity_id
_entity_poly.type
_entity_poly.pdbx_seq_one_letter_code
_entity_poly.pdbx_strand_id
1 'polypeptide(L)'
;MSIDIQQPRALGLVGSHVHIAGTAGGAFEAQFGYRIHEGHDEVVGGFTAGDGVGGHGQFQVQVDVSGASFALDRLFVEVFWVSPQDGAELDKVIVPVVYGPRIVPGYRVYQEYVIKAGDTLWSIATQFYGSGNLYTRLVRANPHVITDPNVITPGSVIRIPLSEV
;
A
#
# COMPACT_ATOMS: atom_id res chain seq x y z
N MET A 1 0.25 1.20 -24.54
CA MET A 1 -0.83 1.35 -23.54
C MET A 1 -0.27 2.21 -22.43
N SER A 2 -1.07 2.77 -21.53
CA SER A 2 -0.51 3.43 -20.34
C SER A 2 -1.39 3.23 -19.12
N ILE A 3 -0.75 3.36 -17.96
CA ILE A 3 -1.29 3.00 -16.65
C ILE A 3 -0.99 4.14 -15.70
N ASP A 4 -2.01 4.63 -15.01
CA ASP A 4 -1.90 5.59 -13.92
C ASP A 4 -2.59 5.01 -12.69
N ILE A 5 -1.81 4.74 -11.64
CA ILE A 5 -2.31 4.21 -10.37
C ILE A 5 -2.56 5.37 -9.42
N GLN A 6 -3.81 5.53 -9.00
CA GLN A 6 -4.24 6.59 -8.08
C GLN A 6 -4.38 6.07 -6.64
N GLN A 7 -4.66 4.77 -6.50
CA GLN A 7 -4.64 4.03 -5.24
C GLN A 7 -4.06 2.62 -5.49
N PRO A 8 -3.26 2.06 -4.56
CA PRO A 8 -2.78 2.71 -3.34
C PRO A 8 -1.78 3.84 -3.67
N ARG A 9 -1.58 4.78 -2.75
CA ARG A 9 -0.51 5.77 -2.86
C ARG A 9 0.82 5.18 -2.37
N ALA A 10 1.93 5.70 -2.90
CA ALA A 10 3.26 5.35 -2.43
C ALA A 10 3.37 5.54 -0.91
N LEU A 11 3.91 4.53 -0.24
CA LEU A 11 4.04 4.42 1.22
C LEU A 11 2.71 4.51 1.97
N GLY A 12 1.57 4.27 1.31
CA GLY A 12 0.24 4.16 1.91
C GLY A 12 0.10 2.89 2.75
N LEU A 13 -0.72 2.94 3.81
CA LEU A 13 -1.08 1.74 4.57
C LEU A 13 -2.16 0.94 3.82
N VAL A 14 -1.95 -0.36 3.69
CA VAL A 14 -2.90 -1.29 3.09
C VAL A 14 -3.21 -2.45 4.05
N GLY A 15 -4.43 -2.97 3.97
CA GLY A 15 -4.89 -4.14 4.73
C GLY A 15 -4.74 -5.44 3.95
N SER A 16 -5.41 -6.50 4.41
CA SER A 16 -5.46 -7.79 3.70
C SER A 16 -6.23 -7.74 2.38
N HIS A 17 -7.01 -6.69 2.15
CA HIS A 17 -7.63 -6.41 0.86
C HIS A 17 -7.00 -5.12 0.31
N VAL A 18 -6.17 -5.27 -0.72
CA VAL A 18 -5.50 -4.14 -1.36
C VAL A 18 -6.38 -3.62 -2.49
N HIS A 19 -6.77 -2.35 -2.39
CA HIS A 19 -7.51 -1.67 -3.45
C HIS A 19 -6.54 -1.04 -4.44
N ILE A 20 -6.62 -1.45 -5.70
CA ILE A 20 -5.88 -0.85 -6.80
C ILE A 20 -6.89 -0.15 -7.70
N ALA A 21 -6.72 1.14 -7.91
CA ALA A 21 -7.62 1.93 -8.73
C ALA A 21 -6.87 3.05 -9.46
N GLY A 22 -7.39 3.45 -10.61
CA GLY A 22 -6.81 4.51 -11.41
C GLY A 22 -7.36 4.53 -12.82
N THR A 23 -6.52 4.90 -13.78
CA THR A 23 -6.88 4.89 -15.20
C THR A 23 -5.89 4.05 -16.01
N ALA A 24 -6.41 3.24 -16.92
CA ALA A 24 -5.60 2.39 -17.77
C ALA A 24 -6.27 2.21 -19.14
N GLY A 25 -5.48 2.03 -20.19
CA GLY A 25 -6.00 1.83 -21.53
C GLY A 25 -5.00 2.17 -22.62
N GLY A 26 -5.52 2.61 -23.77
CA GLY A 26 -4.75 2.78 -25.00
C GLY A 26 -4.90 1.61 -25.98
N ALA A 27 -5.89 0.74 -25.77
CA ALA A 27 -6.32 -0.29 -26.73
C ALA A 27 -7.80 -0.67 -26.49
N PHE A 28 -8.43 -1.30 -27.49
CA PHE A 28 -9.88 -1.59 -27.53
C PHE A 28 -10.34 -2.46 -26.35
N GLU A 29 -9.60 -3.53 -26.05
CA GLU A 29 -9.81 -4.40 -24.89
C GLU A 29 -8.43 -4.73 -24.28
N ALA A 30 -7.90 -3.83 -23.46
CA ALA A 30 -6.59 -4.04 -22.84
C ALA A 30 -6.71 -4.89 -21.58
N GLN A 31 -6.02 -6.03 -21.58
CA GLN A 31 -5.84 -6.87 -20.40
C GLN A 31 -4.59 -6.41 -19.65
N PHE A 32 -4.77 -6.14 -18.36
CA PHE A 32 -3.71 -5.75 -17.44
C PHE A 32 -3.52 -6.83 -16.39
N GLY A 33 -2.28 -7.01 -15.96
CA GLY A 33 -1.88 -7.83 -14.82
C GLY A 33 -1.58 -6.96 -13.60
N TYR A 34 -1.76 -7.54 -12.42
CA TYR A 34 -1.20 -7.00 -11.19
C TYR A 34 -0.34 -8.05 -10.49
N ARG A 35 0.66 -7.58 -9.75
CA ARG A 35 1.49 -8.39 -8.84
C ARG A 35 1.68 -7.64 -7.53
N ILE A 36 1.32 -8.25 -6.41
CA ILE A 36 1.58 -7.71 -5.06
C ILE A 36 2.57 -8.63 -4.38
N HIS A 37 3.76 -8.14 -4.05
CA HIS A 37 4.84 -8.99 -3.55
C HIS A 37 5.80 -8.24 -2.62
N GLU A 38 6.64 -8.99 -1.90
CA GLU A 38 7.80 -8.44 -1.17
C GLU A 38 9.14 -9.08 -1.56
N GLY A 39 9.10 -10.05 -2.47
CA GLY A 39 10.26 -10.78 -2.97
C GLY A 39 10.27 -12.24 -2.53
N HIS A 40 9.72 -12.57 -1.35
CA HIS A 40 9.59 -13.96 -0.90
C HIS A 40 8.27 -14.62 -1.31
N ASP A 41 7.15 -13.88 -1.30
CA ASP A 41 5.84 -14.37 -1.75
C ASP A 41 5.12 -13.31 -2.62
N GLU A 42 4.17 -13.74 -3.43
CA GLU A 42 3.40 -12.88 -4.33
C GLU A 42 1.94 -13.29 -4.50
N VAL A 43 1.10 -12.29 -4.79
CA VAL A 43 -0.29 -12.48 -5.25
C VAL A 43 -0.41 -11.82 -6.61
N VAL A 44 -0.85 -12.60 -7.60
CA VAL A 44 -0.98 -12.17 -9.00
C VAL A 44 -2.41 -12.33 -9.48
N GLY A 45 -2.79 -11.50 -10.45
CA GLY A 45 -4.05 -11.62 -11.15
C GLY A 45 -4.14 -10.62 -12.28
N GLY A 46 -5.34 -10.39 -12.79
CA GLY A 46 -5.54 -9.46 -13.88
C GLY A 46 -6.93 -8.84 -13.89
N PHE A 47 -7.07 -7.82 -14.72
CA PHE A 47 -8.31 -7.10 -14.96
C PHE A 47 -8.31 -6.56 -16.39
N THR A 48 -9.49 -6.19 -16.88
CA THR A 48 -9.64 -5.50 -18.16
C THR A 48 -9.88 -4.03 -17.88
N ALA A 49 -9.20 -3.16 -18.62
CA ALA A 49 -9.45 -1.72 -18.60
C ALA A 49 -9.37 -1.14 -20.02
N GLY A 50 -10.07 -0.04 -20.24
CA GLY A 50 -10.28 0.56 -21.55
C GLY A 50 -11.73 0.96 -21.74
N ASP A 51 -11.97 1.82 -22.72
CA ASP A 51 -13.30 2.38 -23.02
C ASP A 51 -13.99 1.69 -24.20
N GLY A 52 -13.41 0.62 -24.75
CA GLY A 52 -13.93 -0.06 -25.93
C GLY A 52 -13.75 0.71 -27.24
N VAL A 53 -13.00 1.82 -27.25
CA VAL A 53 -12.65 2.56 -28.50
C VAL A 53 -11.15 2.85 -28.61
N GLY A 54 -10.34 2.31 -27.69
CA GLY A 54 -8.89 2.49 -27.69
C GLY A 54 -8.39 3.58 -26.76
N GLY A 55 -9.26 4.20 -25.96
CA GLY A 55 -8.90 5.20 -24.97
C GLY A 55 -8.64 4.62 -23.58
N HIS A 56 -8.74 5.50 -22.58
CA HIS A 56 -8.45 5.21 -21.17
C HIS A 56 -9.74 5.07 -20.37
N GLY A 57 -9.88 3.94 -19.66
CA GLY A 57 -10.98 3.68 -18.75
C GLY A 57 -10.53 3.81 -17.29
N GLN A 58 -11.47 4.18 -16.42
CA GLN A 58 -11.27 4.01 -14.98
C GLN A 58 -11.37 2.52 -14.64
N PHE A 59 -10.54 2.08 -13.70
CA PHE A 59 -10.61 0.74 -13.16
C PHE A 59 -10.53 0.76 -11.64
N GLN A 60 -11.10 -0.27 -11.03
CA GLN A 60 -10.97 -0.58 -9.62
C GLN A 60 -10.93 -2.09 -9.45
N VAL A 61 -9.94 -2.59 -8.71
CA VAL A 61 -9.84 -3.99 -8.34
C VAL A 61 -9.50 -4.08 -6.86
N GLN A 62 -10.10 -5.05 -6.18
CA GLN A 62 -9.79 -5.39 -4.80
C GLN A 62 -9.09 -6.75 -4.82
N VAL A 63 -7.87 -6.79 -4.28
CA VAL A 63 -7.03 -8.00 -4.26
C VAL A 63 -6.95 -8.51 -2.82
N ASP A 64 -7.43 -9.73 -2.59
CA ASP A 64 -7.26 -10.42 -1.31
C ASP A 64 -5.84 -11.00 -1.25
N VAL A 65 -5.05 -10.54 -0.27
CA VAL A 65 -3.70 -11.01 0.00
C VAL A 65 -3.59 -11.73 1.34
N SER A 66 -4.71 -12.07 1.98
CA SER A 66 -4.75 -12.72 3.29
C SER A 66 -4.15 -14.13 3.30
N GLY A 67 -4.14 -14.81 2.15
CA GLY A 67 -3.53 -16.13 1.97
C GLY A 67 -2.02 -16.10 1.73
N ALA A 68 -1.43 -14.94 1.47
CA ALA A 68 0.00 -14.81 1.20
C ALA A 68 0.82 -14.81 2.51
N SER A 69 1.97 -15.45 2.45
CA SER A 69 2.91 -15.60 3.57
C SER A 69 4.01 -14.53 3.52
N PHE A 70 3.62 -13.26 3.48
CA PHE A 70 4.57 -12.15 3.43
C PHE A 70 5.46 -12.06 4.68
N ALA A 71 6.77 -12.01 4.47
CA ALA A 71 7.77 -11.86 5.51
C ALA A 71 7.95 -10.39 5.93
N LEU A 72 7.81 -9.46 5.00
CA LEU A 72 8.05 -8.02 5.19
C LEU A 72 6.74 -7.23 5.27
N ASP A 73 6.80 -6.02 5.83
CA ASP A 73 5.71 -5.04 5.83
C ASP A 73 5.79 -4.05 4.67
N ARG A 74 6.85 -4.07 3.87
CA ARG A 74 6.94 -3.32 2.62
C ARG A 74 6.55 -4.25 1.48
N LEU A 75 5.42 -3.97 0.85
CA LEU A 75 5.02 -4.65 -0.39
C LEU A 75 5.21 -3.71 -1.58
N PHE A 76 5.31 -4.30 -2.76
CA PHE A 76 5.29 -3.61 -4.05
C PHE A 76 4.03 -4.04 -4.79
N VAL A 77 3.20 -3.06 -5.14
CA VAL A 77 2.03 -3.24 -6.00
C VAL A 77 2.46 -2.87 -7.41
N GLU A 78 2.59 -3.86 -8.27
CA GLU A 78 2.89 -3.69 -9.68
C GLU A 78 1.61 -3.81 -10.50
N VAL A 79 1.46 -2.94 -11.51
CA VAL A 79 0.45 -3.10 -12.57
C VAL A 79 1.16 -2.95 -13.90
N PHE A 80 0.89 -3.86 -14.83
CA PHE A 80 1.55 -3.94 -16.12
C PHE A 80 0.61 -4.56 -17.15
N TRP A 81 0.98 -4.51 -18.43
CA TRP A 81 0.36 -5.35 -19.45
C TRP A 81 1.42 -6.27 -20.06
N VAL A 82 0.97 -7.38 -20.63
CA VAL A 82 1.85 -8.37 -21.25
C VAL A 82 1.74 -8.24 -22.75
N SER A 83 2.89 -8.04 -23.41
CA SER A 83 3.00 -7.98 -24.86
C SER A 83 2.60 -9.32 -25.49
N PRO A 84 1.64 -9.34 -26.44
CA PRO A 84 1.27 -10.57 -27.15
C PRO A 84 2.38 -11.11 -28.07
N GLN A 85 3.39 -10.29 -28.40
CA GLN A 85 4.43 -10.66 -29.37
C GLN A 85 5.54 -11.50 -28.73
N ASP A 86 5.95 -11.14 -27.52
CA ASP A 86 7.14 -11.67 -26.84
C ASP A 86 6.91 -11.99 -25.35
N GLY A 87 5.71 -11.71 -24.82
CA GLY A 87 5.39 -11.95 -23.41
C GLY A 87 6.05 -10.95 -22.45
N ALA A 88 6.64 -9.87 -22.95
CA ALA A 88 7.28 -8.87 -22.08
C ALA A 88 6.25 -8.12 -21.22
N GLU A 89 6.58 -7.89 -19.95
CA GLU A 89 5.82 -6.99 -19.08
C GLU A 89 6.18 -5.53 -19.42
N LEU A 90 5.20 -4.77 -19.91
CA LEU A 90 5.38 -3.40 -20.42
C LEU A 90 4.57 -2.40 -19.60
N ASP A 91 5.02 -1.13 -19.68
CA ASP A 91 4.44 0.03 -18.97
C ASP A 91 4.20 -0.23 -17.47
N LYS A 92 5.07 -1.02 -16.86
CA LYS A 92 4.98 -1.43 -15.46
C LYS A 92 5.04 -0.22 -14.53
N VAL A 93 4.00 -0.04 -13.74
CA VAL A 93 3.96 0.92 -12.63
C VAL A 93 4.17 0.16 -11.33
N ILE A 94 5.09 0.63 -10.49
CA ILE A 94 5.42 0.02 -9.19
C ILE A 94 5.11 1.00 -8.09
N VAL A 95 4.23 0.61 -7.16
CA VAL A 95 3.86 1.41 -6.00
C VAL A 95 4.28 0.68 -4.72
N PRO A 96 5.30 1.18 -3.99
CA PRO A 96 5.63 0.64 -2.69
C PRO A 96 4.54 1.00 -1.67
N VAL A 97 4.11 0.04 -0.86
CA VAL A 97 3.08 0.23 0.18
C VAL A 97 3.50 -0.39 1.50
N VAL A 98 2.80 -0.03 2.57
CA VAL A 98 3.01 -0.54 3.92
C VAL A 98 1.87 -1.48 4.29
N TYR A 99 2.18 -2.73 4.56
CA TYR A 99 1.22 -3.78 4.88
C TYR A 99 0.94 -3.84 6.38
N GLY A 100 -0.21 -3.27 6.76
CA GLY A 100 -0.63 -3.11 8.15
C GLY A 100 -0.71 -4.41 8.97
N PRO A 101 -1.20 -5.56 8.42
CA PRO A 101 -1.26 -6.82 9.17
C PRO A 101 0.08 -7.34 9.71
N ARG A 102 1.22 -6.94 9.11
CA ARG A 102 2.56 -7.27 9.63
C ARG A 102 3.03 -6.32 10.73
N ILE A 103 2.33 -5.21 10.94
CA ILE A 103 2.64 -4.20 11.95
C ILE A 103 1.73 -4.39 13.18
N VAL A 104 0.43 -4.55 12.93
CA VAL A 104 -0.58 -4.75 13.97
C VAL A 104 -1.37 -6.04 13.65
N PRO A 105 -1.32 -7.05 14.53
CA PRO A 105 -2.16 -8.23 14.37
C PRO A 105 -3.63 -7.82 14.30
N GLY A 106 -4.35 -8.29 13.28
CA GLY A 106 -5.75 -7.90 13.08
C GLY A 106 -5.93 -6.45 12.62
N TYR A 107 -4.91 -5.83 11.99
CA TYR A 107 -5.02 -4.49 11.41
C TYR A 107 -6.31 -4.31 10.59
N ARG A 108 -6.96 -3.16 10.80
CA ARG A 108 -8.19 -2.78 10.10
C ARG A 108 -8.11 -1.38 9.52
N VAL A 109 -7.71 -0.42 10.35
CA VAL A 109 -7.78 1.01 10.05
C VAL A 109 -6.59 1.74 10.65
N TYR A 110 -6.43 3.00 10.30
CA TYR A 110 -5.51 3.90 10.99
C TYR A 110 -6.22 5.19 11.38
N GLN A 111 -5.75 5.82 12.45
CA GLN A 111 -6.12 7.18 12.83
C GLN A 111 -4.98 8.13 12.49
N GLU A 112 -5.30 9.35 12.06
CA GLU A 112 -4.30 10.41 11.93
C GLU A 112 -4.09 11.11 13.28
N TYR A 113 -2.82 11.30 13.64
CA TYR A 113 -2.41 12.00 14.85
C TYR A 113 -1.40 13.08 14.51
N VAL A 114 -1.66 14.30 14.99
CA VAL A 114 -0.72 15.42 14.88
C VAL A 114 0.21 15.38 16.08
N ILE A 115 1.52 15.24 15.84
CA ILE A 115 2.54 15.24 16.88
C ILE A 115 2.51 16.59 17.61
N LYS A 116 2.47 16.56 18.94
CA LYS A 116 2.46 17.75 19.80
C LYS A 116 3.84 18.01 20.38
N ALA A 117 4.05 19.24 20.85
CA ALA A 117 5.27 19.58 21.57
C ALA A 117 5.37 18.74 22.86
N GLY A 118 6.52 18.10 23.06
CA GLY A 118 6.77 17.19 24.20
C GLY A 118 6.35 15.73 23.96
N ASP A 119 5.74 15.41 22.81
CA ASP A 119 5.47 14.02 22.46
C ASP A 119 6.77 13.26 22.20
N THR A 120 6.72 11.96 22.51
CA THR A 120 7.71 10.97 22.10
C THR A 120 6.96 9.81 21.44
N LEU A 121 7.63 9.03 20.58
CA LEU A 121 7.00 7.83 20.03
C LEU A 121 6.56 6.87 21.14
N TRP A 122 7.28 6.84 22.26
CA TRP A 122 6.93 6.08 23.44
C TRP A 122 5.63 6.56 24.10
N SER A 123 5.49 7.88 24.33
CA SER A 123 4.27 8.44 24.95
C SER A 123 3.05 8.23 24.06
N ILE A 124 3.21 8.44 22.74
CA ILE A 124 2.14 8.19 21.76
C ILE A 124 1.77 6.70 21.76
N ALA A 125 2.74 5.79 21.68
CA ALA A 125 2.46 4.36 21.72
C ALA A 125 1.83 3.90 23.05
N THR A 126 2.23 4.49 24.18
CA THR A 126 1.59 4.25 25.47
C THR A 126 0.13 4.70 25.45
N GLN A 127 -0.16 5.86 24.86
CA GLN A 127 -1.51 6.39 24.74
C GLN A 127 -2.42 5.52 23.87
N PHE A 128 -1.94 5.09 22.69
CA PHE A 128 -2.79 4.41 21.70
C PHE A 128 -2.77 2.88 21.80
N TYR A 129 -1.68 2.31 22.32
CA TYR A 129 -1.53 0.85 22.43
C TYR A 129 -1.42 0.36 23.88
N GLY A 130 -1.48 1.26 24.87
CA GLY A 130 -1.30 0.93 26.29
C GLY A 130 0.14 0.60 26.68
N SER A 131 1.09 0.58 25.73
CA SER A 131 2.50 0.27 26.00
C SER A 131 3.44 1.01 25.07
N GLY A 132 4.37 1.76 25.66
CA GLY A 132 5.40 2.47 24.91
C GLY A 132 6.35 1.55 24.14
N ASN A 133 6.49 0.28 24.54
CA ASN A 133 7.27 -0.73 23.80
C ASN A 133 6.75 -0.97 22.37
N LEU A 134 5.51 -0.58 22.08
CA LEU A 134 4.88 -0.73 20.79
C LEU A 134 5.15 0.45 19.83
N TYR A 135 6.05 1.37 20.21
CA TYR A 135 6.44 2.51 19.36
C TYR A 135 6.98 2.11 17.99
N THR A 136 7.57 0.92 17.86
CA THR A 136 8.06 0.37 16.58
C THR A 136 6.94 0.23 15.55
N ARG A 137 5.68 0.07 15.98
CA ARG A 137 4.51 0.09 15.08
C ARG A 137 4.34 1.44 14.39
N LEU A 138 4.58 2.53 15.11
CA LEU A 138 4.50 3.90 14.58
C LEU A 138 5.59 4.14 13.55
N VAL A 139 6.83 3.73 13.85
CA VAL A 139 7.97 3.84 12.92
C VAL A 139 7.66 3.11 11.62
N ARG A 140 7.26 1.84 11.71
CA ARG A 140 6.98 0.97 10.56
C ARG A 140 5.80 1.43 9.72
N ALA A 141 4.77 2.02 10.35
CA ALA A 141 3.58 2.50 9.66
C ALA A 141 3.77 3.85 8.94
N ASN A 142 4.81 4.60 9.30
CA ASN A 142 5.02 5.98 8.84
C ASN A 142 6.37 6.23 8.16
N PRO A 143 6.83 5.39 7.22
CA PRO A 143 8.13 5.61 6.56
C PRO A 143 8.16 6.88 5.69
N HIS A 144 7.01 7.49 5.43
CA HIS A 144 6.86 8.75 4.70
C HIS A 144 7.12 9.99 5.58
N VAL A 145 7.11 9.85 6.91
CA VAL A 145 7.26 10.96 7.87
C VAL A 145 8.38 10.68 8.88
N ILE A 146 8.48 9.44 9.37
CA ILE A 146 9.48 9.02 10.35
C ILE A 146 10.61 8.30 9.63
N THR A 147 11.73 9.00 9.44
CA THR A 147 12.98 8.45 8.88
C THR A 147 13.98 8.07 9.98
N ASP A 148 14.00 8.83 11.08
CA ASP A 148 14.76 8.52 12.30
C ASP A 148 13.78 8.41 13.49
N PRO A 149 13.68 7.25 14.16
CA PRO A 149 12.82 7.07 15.33
C PRO A 149 13.09 8.03 16.49
N ASN A 150 14.29 8.60 16.58
CA ASN A 150 14.68 9.53 17.64
C ASN A 150 14.32 10.98 17.31
N VAL A 151 13.90 11.27 16.08
CA VAL A 151 13.60 12.61 15.60
C VAL A 151 12.17 12.66 15.09
N ILE A 152 11.28 13.22 15.90
CA ILE A 152 9.90 13.53 15.49
C ILE A 152 9.63 15.02 15.60
N THR A 153 8.87 15.56 14.64
CA THR A 153 8.63 17.00 14.54
C THR A 153 7.20 17.32 14.96
N PRO A 154 6.99 18.21 15.95
CA PRO A 154 5.66 18.73 16.26
C PRO A 154 4.98 19.36 15.04
N GLY A 155 3.69 19.10 14.87
CA GLY A 155 2.89 19.51 13.72
C GLY A 155 2.85 18.47 12.59
N SER A 156 3.75 17.49 12.57
CA SER A 156 3.69 16.38 11.60
C SER A 156 2.50 15.46 11.88
N VAL A 157 1.81 15.06 10.81
CA VAL A 157 0.73 14.06 10.87
C VAL A 157 1.33 12.67 10.70
N ILE A 158 1.04 11.77 11.62
CA ILE A 158 1.38 10.35 11.53
C ILE A 158 0.13 9.49 11.59
N ARG A 159 0.24 8.28 11.05
CA ARG A 159 -0.79 7.25 11.05
C ARG A 159 -0.59 6.34 12.26
N ILE A 160 -1.62 6.17 13.06
CA ILE A 160 -1.69 5.22 14.17
C ILE A 160 -2.43 3.98 13.68
N PRO A 161 -1.76 2.88 13.30
CA PRO A 161 -2.43 1.66 12.86
C PRO A 161 -3.15 0.96 14.02
N LEU A 162 -4.39 0.53 13.81
CA LEU A 162 -5.24 -0.08 14.84
C LEU A 162 -5.81 -1.42 14.35
N SER A 163 -5.90 -2.37 15.28
CA SER A 163 -6.85 -3.48 15.22
C SER A 163 -8.13 -3.04 15.92
N GLU A 164 -9.31 -3.37 15.41
CA GLU A 164 -10.53 -3.16 16.19
C GLU A 164 -10.44 -3.94 17.53
N VAL A 165 -11.00 -3.34 18.59
CA VAL A 165 -11.19 -3.95 19.92
C VAL A 165 -12.60 -4.54 19.97
#